data_AF-A0A961LJH5-F1
#
_entry.id   AF-A0A961LJH5-F1
#
_cell.length_a   1.000
_cell.length_b   1.000
_cell.length_c   1.000
_cell.angle_alpha   90.00
_cell.angle_beta   90.00
_cell.angle_gamma   90.00
#
_symmetry.space_group_name_H-M   'P 1'
#
loop_
_entity.id
_entity.type
_entity.pdbx_description
1 polymer ?
#
loop_
_entity_poly.entity_id
_entity_poly.type
_entity_poly.pdbx_seq_one_letter_code
_entity_poly.pdbx_strand_id
1 'polypeptide(L)'
;ITKLGVGEALVSTLEAKGVPSVVQRTLVRPPASRLGPISDAERKKIMLSSPVAGQYDETVDRESAYEVLQKRAEKAALEESEAARREQEESEREDAMRKRDAEERTAGTSWRIPGFGDDEEESRRRTSTKSRTTRSRTSSRQGVAEAAMKSVVRSVGSSLGRALVRGILGSLRR
;
A
#
# COMPACT_ATOMS: atom_id res chain seq x y z
N ILE A 1 -11.28 67.09 -11.64
CA ILE A 1 -11.34 65.78 -10.95
C ILE A 1 -10.19 64.86 -11.41
N THR A 2 -9.80 64.91 -12.69
CA THR A 2 -8.73 64.10 -13.31
C THR A 2 -7.28 64.36 -12.81
N LYS A 3 -7.08 65.25 -11.83
CA LYS A 3 -5.75 65.61 -11.29
C LYS A 3 -5.52 65.14 -9.84
N LEU A 4 -6.47 64.42 -9.24
CA LEU A 4 -6.37 63.94 -7.85
C LEU A 4 -5.57 62.63 -7.79
N GLY A 5 -4.71 62.51 -6.78
CA GLY A 5 -3.94 61.28 -6.50
C GLY A 5 -4.66 60.32 -5.54
N VAL A 6 -4.04 59.17 -5.26
CA VAL A 6 -4.51 58.21 -4.25
C VAL A 6 -4.37 58.84 -2.86
N GLY A 7 -5.46 58.85 -2.08
CA GLY A 7 -5.49 59.46 -0.75
C GLY A 7 -5.80 60.96 -0.73
N GLU A 8 -6.12 61.56 -1.88
CA GLU A 8 -6.58 62.96 -1.96
C GLU A 8 -8.10 63.03 -2.15
N ALA A 9 -8.74 63.98 -1.47
CA ALA A 9 -10.15 64.27 -1.60
C ALA A 9 -10.40 65.77 -1.77
N LEU A 10 -11.49 66.11 -2.46
CA LEU A 10 -12.06 67.45 -2.48
C LEU A 10 -13.11 67.54 -1.38
N VAL A 11 -12.88 68.40 -0.40
CA VAL A 11 -13.76 68.56 0.76
C VAL A 11 -14.15 70.03 0.88
N SER A 12 -15.43 70.30 1.08
CA SER A 12 -15.93 71.58 1.58
C SER A 12 -16.47 71.36 3.00
N THR A 13 -16.22 72.34 3.86
CA THR A 13 -16.82 72.40 5.20
C THR A 13 -18.05 73.29 5.16
N LEU A 14 -18.92 73.18 6.16
CA LEU A 14 -20.05 74.10 6.31
C LEU A 14 -19.63 75.29 7.18
N GLU A 15 -19.94 76.49 6.71
CA GLU A 15 -19.81 77.74 7.44
C GLU A 15 -21.05 77.98 8.33
N ALA A 16 -21.10 79.12 9.02
CA ALA A 16 -22.25 79.48 9.85
C ALA A 16 -23.56 79.42 9.03
N LYS A 17 -24.61 78.87 9.65
CA LYS A 17 -25.91 78.60 9.02
C LYS A 17 -25.89 77.54 7.89
N GLY A 18 -24.86 76.70 7.80
CA GLY A 18 -24.86 75.53 6.91
C GLY A 18 -24.53 75.84 5.44
N VAL A 19 -23.95 77.01 5.17
CA VAL A 19 -23.51 77.38 3.81
C VAL A 19 -22.21 76.64 3.48
N PRO A 20 -22.11 75.95 2.33
CA PRO A 20 -20.88 75.27 1.97
C PRO A 20 -19.76 76.26 1.64
N SER A 21 -18.58 76.05 2.23
CA SER A 21 -17.37 76.80 1.94
C SER A 21 -16.77 76.42 0.59
N VAL A 22 -15.80 77.22 0.12
CA VAL A 22 -15.05 76.92 -1.11
C VAL A 22 -14.30 75.59 -0.95
N VAL A 23 -14.44 74.72 -1.95
CA VAL A 23 -13.85 73.37 -1.96
C VAL A 23 -12.33 73.43 -1.93
N GLN A 24 -11.73 72.65 -1.03
CA GLN A 24 -10.28 72.54 -0.87
C GLN A 24 -9.78 71.12 -1.18
N ARG A 25 -8.50 71.01 -1.58
CA ARG A 25 -7.81 69.72 -1.72
C ARG A 25 -7.22 69.32 -0.37
N THR A 26 -7.60 68.15 0.12
CA THR A 26 -7.16 67.64 1.43
C THR A 26 -6.66 66.20 1.31
N LEU A 27 -5.66 65.84 2.13
CA LEU A 27 -5.20 64.46 2.27
C LEU A 27 -6.08 63.70 3.25
N VAL A 28 -6.47 62.48 2.89
CA VAL A 28 -7.25 61.57 3.73
C VAL A 28 -6.29 60.74 4.57
N ARG A 29 -6.33 60.92 5.89
CA ARG A 29 -5.58 60.05 6.82
C ARG A 29 -6.27 58.68 6.89
N PRO A 30 -5.61 57.58 6.49
CA PRO A 30 -6.19 56.26 6.64
C PRO A 30 -6.37 55.91 8.12
N PRO A 31 -7.38 55.08 8.47
CA PRO A 31 -7.52 54.59 9.83
C PRO A 31 -6.26 53.82 10.24
N ALA A 32 -5.89 53.90 11.52
CA ALA A 32 -4.80 53.10 12.04
C ALA A 32 -5.23 51.63 12.07
N SER A 33 -4.75 50.82 11.13
CA SER A 33 -4.92 49.38 11.13
C SER A 33 -3.60 48.71 11.57
N ARG A 34 -3.68 47.72 12.47
CA ARG A 34 -2.55 46.83 12.72
C ARG A 34 -2.65 45.69 11.70
N LEU A 35 -1.85 45.79 10.65
CA LEU A 35 -1.73 44.76 9.62
C LEU A 35 -0.53 43.87 9.95
N GLY A 36 -0.77 42.58 10.09
CA GLY A 36 0.26 41.58 10.39
C GLY A 36 -0.22 40.50 11.35
N PRO A 37 0.52 39.38 11.45
CA PRO A 37 0.21 38.32 12.39
C PRO A 37 0.30 38.83 13.83
N ILE A 38 -0.60 38.36 14.69
CA ILE A 38 -0.56 38.61 16.13
C ILE A 38 0.67 37.95 16.75
N SER A 39 1.27 38.56 17.77
CA SER A 39 2.36 37.92 18.51
C SER A 39 1.86 36.73 19.32
N ASP A 40 2.70 35.72 19.54
CA ASP A 40 2.33 34.55 20.34
C ASP A 40 1.91 34.92 21.77
N ALA A 41 2.55 35.94 22.35
CA ALA A 41 2.22 36.43 23.68
C ALA A 41 0.82 37.06 23.74
N GLU A 42 0.47 37.90 22.76
CA GLU A 42 -0.86 38.49 22.66
C GLU A 42 -1.92 37.43 22.38
N ARG A 43 -1.62 36.46 21.51
CA ARG A 43 -2.51 35.33 21.20
C ARG A 43 -2.84 34.52 22.45
N LYS A 44 -1.84 34.18 23.26
CA LYS A 44 -2.03 33.45 24.53
C LYS A 44 -2.93 34.24 25.49
N LYS A 45 -2.71 35.55 25.62
CA LYS A 45 -3.52 36.42 26.49
C LYS A 45 -5.00 36.42 26.06
N ILE A 46 -5.26 36.51 24.75
CA ILE A 46 -6.62 36.49 24.20
C ILE A 46 -7.27 35.11 24.42
N MET A 47 -6.53 34.02 24.15
CA MET A 47 -7.02 32.67 24.39
C MET A 47 -7.41 32.45 25.86
N LEU A 48 -6.60 32.91 26.81
CA LEU A 48 -6.90 32.80 28.24
C LEU A 48 -8.13 33.61 28.67
N SER A 49 -8.43 34.71 27.97
CA SER A 49 -9.64 35.50 28.22
C SER A 49 -10.91 34.90 27.61
N SER A 50 -10.79 33.81 26.83
CA SER A 50 -11.92 33.18 26.16
C SER A 50 -12.84 32.48 27.16
N PRO A 51 -14.18 32.58 27.01
CA PRO A 51 -15.14 31.83 27.83
C PRO A 51 -15.00 30.30 27.74
N VAL A 52 -14.36 29.80 26.68
CA VAL A 52 -14.11 28.37 26.42
C VAL A 52 -12.65 27.99 26.64
N ALA A 53 -11.87 28.85 27.30
CA ALA A 53 -10.50 28.54 27.70
C ALA A 53 -10.49 27.23 28.50
N GLY A 54 -9.58 26.32 28.17
CA GLY A 54 -9.47 24.99 28.77
C GLY A 54 -10.40 23.92 28.18
N GLN A 55 -11.47 24.29 27.46
CA GLN A 55 -12.44 23.29 26.95
C GLN A 55 -11.99 22.62 25.65
N TYR A 56 -11.26 23.35 24.80
CA TYR A 56 -10.83 22.90 23.47
C TYR A 56 -9.33 23.08 23.23
N ASP A 57 -8.55 23.23 24.31
CA ASP A 57 -7.11 23.49 24.19
C ASP A 57 -6.32 22.21 23.85
N GLU A 58 -6.85 21.04 24.20
CA GLU A 58 -6.24 19.75 23.89
C GLU A 58 -6.57 19.32 22.46
N THR A 59 -5.53 19.21 21.64
CA THR A 59 -5.63 18.61 20.31
C THR A 59 -5.74 17.10 20.44
N VAL A 60 -6.95 16.57 20.23
CA VAL A 60 -7.17 15.13 20.16
C VAL A 60 -6.91 14.65 18.73
N ASP A 61 -5.77 14.00 18.53
CA ASP A 61 -5.48 13.27 17.30
C ASP A 61 -6.00 11.83 17.42
N ARG A 62 -6.79 11.39 16.43
CA ARG A 62 -7.45 10.08 16.46
C ARG A 62 -6.73 9.16 15.48
N GLU A 63 -6.59 7.88 15.84
CA GLU A 63 -6.06 6.90 14.89
C GLU A 63 -6.88 6.93 13.60
N SER A 64 -6.21 7.23 12.49
CA SER A 64 -6.87 7.30 11.19
C SER A 64 -7.23 5.90 10.69
N ALA A 65 -8.33 5.77 9.97
CA ALA A 65 -8.71 4.49 9.36
C ALA A 65 -7.59 3.95 8.45
N TYR A 66 -6.82 4.85 7.82
CA TYR A 66 -5.66 4.52 7.01
C TYR A 66 -4.57 3.81 7.83
N GLU A 67 -4.18 4.37 8.98
CA GLU A 67 -3.18 3.75 9.87
C GLU A 67 -3.64 2.38 10.38
N VAL A 68 -4.92 2.25 10.74
CA VAL A 68 -5.47 0.97 11.20
C VAL A 68 -5.42 -0.09 10.10
N LEU A 69 -5.77 0.28 8.86
CA LEU A 69 -5.71 -0.63 7.72
C LEU A 69 -4.28 -0.97 7.32
N GLN A 70 -3.36 -0.01 7.39
CA GLN A 70 -1.95 -0.24 7.11
C GLN A 70 -1.33 -1.20 8.14
N LYS A 71 -1.53 -0.97 9.44
CA LYS A 71 -1.09 -1.88 10.50
C LYS A 71 -1.60 -3.30 10.30
N ARG A 72 -2.86 -3.46 9.84
CA ARG A 72 -3.46 -4.77 9.53
C ARG A 72 -2.80 -5.43 8.32
N ALA A 73 -2.54 -4.67 7.26
CA ALA A 73 -1.87 -5.18 6.05
C ALA A 73 -0.43 -5.60 6.34
N GLU A 74 0.31 -4.79 7.09
CA GLU A 74 1.68 -5.09 7.52
C GLU A 74 1.74 -6.34 8.39
N LYS A 75 0.81 -6.46 9.36
CA LYS A 75 0.70 -7.66 10.20
C LYS A 75 0.41 -8.91 9.36
N ALA A 76 -0.53 -8.84 8.42
CA ALA A 76 -0.85 -9.97 7.54
C ALA A 76 0.34 -10.38 6.66
N ALA A 77 1.07 -9.42 6.10
CA ALA A 77 2.25 -9.69 5.29
C ALA A 77 3.39 -10.32 6.12
N LEU A 78 3.56 -9.89 7.36
CA LEU A 78 4.58 -10.43 8.27
C LEU A 78 4.25 -11.88 8.66
N GLU A 79 2.98 -12.16 9.00
CA GLU A 79 2.49 -13.52 9.26
C GLU A 79 2.66 -14.45 8.05
N GLU A 80 2.36 -13.96 6.84
CA GLU A 80 2.57 -14.71 5.59
C GLU A 80 4.06 -15.00 5.34
N SER A 81 4.94 -14.03 5.60
CA SER A 81 6.39 -14.23 5.45
C SER A 81 6.96 -15.20 6.49
N GLU A 82 6.45 -15.18 7.72
CA GLU A 82 6.85 -16.14 8.75
C GLU A 82 6.35 -17.55 8.44
N ALA A 83 5.13 -17.69 7.94
CA ALA A 83 4.59 -18.98 7.51
C ALA A 83 5.40 -19.57 6.35
N ALA A 84 5.68 -18.78 5.31
CA ALA A 84 6.51 -19.20 4.19
C ALA A 84 7.93 -19.60 4.61
N ARG A 85 8.53 -18.87 5.57
CA ARG A 85 9.85 -19.23 6.10
C ARG A 85 9.82 -20.54 6.90
N ARG A 86 8.78 -20.77 7.71
CA ARG A 86 8.62 -22.04 8.46
C ARG A 86 8.44 -23.22 7.52
N GLU A 87 7.66 -23.05 6.46
CA GLU A 87 7.48 -24.08 5.41
C GLU A 87 8.78 -24.37 4.67
N GLN A 88 9.58 -23.34 4.35
CA GLN A 88 10.91 -23.52 3.75
C GLN A 88 11.85 -24.28 4.69
N GLU A 89 11.95 -23.86 5.95
CA GLU A 89 12.79 -24.55 6.95
C GLU A 89 12.35 -26.01 7.17
N GLU A 90 11.04 -26.30 7.11
CA GLU A 90 10.52 -27.66 7.21
C GLU A 90 10.85 -28.49 5.95
N SER A 91 10.69 -27.92 4.76
CA SER A 91 11.06 -28.57 3.49
C SER A 91 12.56 -28.87 3.40
N GLU A 92 13.42 -27.96 3.87
CA GLU A 92 14.86 -28.15 3.93
C GLU A 92 15.25 -29.26 4.93
N ARG A 93 14.56 -29.34 6.07
CA ARG A 93 14.74 -30.42 7.05
C ARG A 93 14.32 -31.78 6.50
N GLU A 94 13.19 -31.83 5.80
CA GLU A 94 12.71 -33.05 5.14
C GLU A 94 13.69 -33.52 4.05
N ASP A 95 14.17 -32.60 3.20
CA ASP A 95 15.15 -32.94 2.16
C ASP A 95 16.51 -33.34 2.74
N ALA A 96 16.95 -32.72 3.84
CA ALA A 96 18.15 -33.14 4.56
C ALA A 96 18.00 -34.53 5.22
N MET A 97 16.81 -34.88 5.70
CA MET A 97 16.51 -36.21 6.22
C MET A 97 16.51 -37.25 5.10
N ARG A 98 15.86 -36.97 3.96
CA ARG A 98 15.87 -37.84 2.78
C ARG A 98 17.28 -38.08 2.23
N LYS A 99 18.14 -37.06 2.24
CA LYS A 99 19.55 -37.20 1.84
C LYS A 99 20.33 -38.10 2.80
N ARG A 100 20.17 -37.93 4.12
CA ARG A 100 20.80 -38.81 5.12
C ARG A 100 20.34 -40.26 4.99
N ASP A 101 19.04 -40.50 4.84
CA ASP A 101 18.50 -41.85 4.66
C ASP A 101 19.01 -42.51 3.37
N ALA A 102 19.19 -41.73 2.30
CA ALA A 102 19.79 -42.19 1.05
C ALA A 102 21.29 -42.52 1.22
N GLU A 103 22.05 -41.67 1.92
CA GLU A 103 23.47 -41.90 2.22
C GLU A 103 23.67 -43.13 3.11
N GLU A 104 22.87 -43.33 4.16
CA GLU A 104 22.92 -44.53 5.01
C GLU A 104 22.59 -45.82 4.24
N ARG A 105 21.60 -45.78 3.34
CA ARG A 105 21.30 -46.93 2.44
C ARG A 105 22.47 -47.26 1.51
N THR A 106 23.19 -46.25 1.03
CA THR A 106 24.39 -46.47 0.19
C THR A 106 25.60 -46.95 1.00
N ALA A 107 25.78 -46.49 2.24
CA ALA A 107 26.86 -46.90 3.13
C ALA A 107 26.69 -48.34 3.64
N GLY A 108 25.45 -48.76 3.92
CA GLY A 108 25.10 -50.13 4.32
C GLY A 108 25.27 -51.20 3.22
N THR A 109 25.51 -50.78 1.97
CA THR A 109 25.71 -51.68 0.81
C THR A 109 27.20 -51.91 0.49
N SER A 110 28.13 -51.45 1.36
CA SER A 110 29.56 -51.41 1.03
C SER A 110 30.42 -52.62 1.45
N TRP A 111 29.85 -53.68 2.06
CA TRP A 111 30.57 -54.97 2.18
C TRP A 111 30.20 -55.90 1.02
N ARG A 112 30.85 -55.71 -0.13
CA ARG A 112 30.77 -56.66 -1.26
C ARG A 112 31.67 -57.87 -0.98
N ILE A 113 31.12 -59.08 -1.04
CA ILE A 113 31.88 -60.32 -1.00
C ILE A 113 32.67 -60.43 -2.33
N PRO A 114 34.01 -60.52 -2.31
CA PRO A 114 34.77 -60.75 -3.55
C PRO A 114 34.44 -62.14 -4.10
N GLY A 115 33.78 -62.20 -5.26
CA GLY A 115 33.52 -63.44 -6.00
C GLY A 115 32.09 -63.98 -5.98
N PHE A 116 31.08 -63.23 -5.50
CA PHE A 116 29.68 -63.65 -5.59
C PHE A 116 28.72 -62.48 -5.86
N GLY A 117 28.12 -62.45 -7.07
CA GLY A 117 27.02 -61.55 -7.51
C GLY A 117 27.48 -60.14 -7.94
N ASP A 118 27.22 -59.63 -9.14
CA ASP A 118 26.22 -59.98 -10.16
C ASP A 118 26.77 -59.60 -11.55
N ASP A 119 27.05 -60.61 -12.37
CA ASP A 119 27.14 -60.48 -13.83
C ASP A 119 25.73 -60.54 -14.42
N GLU A 120 24.81 -59.61 -14.09
CA GLU A 120 23.51 -59.58 -14.79
C GLU A 120 22.68 -58.29 -14.69
N GLU A 121 23.28 -57.08 -14.70
CA GLU A 121 22.49 -55.85 -14.90
C GLU A 121 23.10 -54.77 -15.83
N GLU A 122 24.07 -55.12 -16.68
CA GLU A 122 24.63 -54.17 -17.66
C GLU A 122 23.97 -54.22 -19.06
N SER A 123 22.95 -55.06 -19.29
CA SER A 123 22.35 -55.22 -20.63
C SER A 123 21.02 -54.48 -20.87
N ARG A 124 20.47 -53.72 -19.90
CA ARG A 124 19.17 -53.02 -20.07
C ARG A 124 19.25 -51.51 -20.24
N ARG A 125 20.45 -50.90 -20.30
CA ARG A 125 20.60 -49.44 -20.45
C ARG A 125 20.64 -48.91 -21.89
N ARG A 126 20.40 -49.73 -22.90
CA ARG A 126 20.33 -49.26 -24.30
C ARG A 126 19.14 -49.90 -24.99
N THR A 127 18.35 -49.06 -25.66
CA THR A 127 17.15 -49.37 -26.45
C THR A 127 15.80 -49.38 -25.69
N SER A 128 15.12 -48.23 -25.69
CA SER A 128 13.83 -48.13 -26.36
C SER A 128 13.31 -46.69 -26.31
N THR A 129 13.40 -46.07 -27.48
CA THR A 129 12.57 -44.98 -27.95
C THR A 129 11.08 -45.33 -27.74
N LYS A 130 10.28 -44.34 -27.33
CA LYS A 130 8.83 -44.22 -27.60
C LYS A 130 7.87 -45.03 -26.70
N SER A 131 7.41 -44.40 -25.60
CA SER A 131 6.10 -44.69 -24.99
C SER A 131 5.15 -43.52 -25.32
N ARG A 132 4.32 -43.66 -26.36
CA ARG A 132 2.90 -44.02 -26.26
C ARG A 132 2.17 -43.26 -25.15
N THR A 133 1.53 -42.17 -25.59
CA THR A 133 0.38 -41.56 -24.92
C THR A 133 -0.66 -42.64 -24.66
N THR A 134 -0.83 -43.00 -23.40
CA THR A 134 -1.99 -43.79 -22.96
C THR A 134 -2.85 -42.85 -22.14
N ARG A 135 -3.98 -42.45 -22.73
CA ARG A 135 -5.08 -41.81 -22.03
C ARG A 135 -5.46 -42.70 -20.85
N SER A 136 -5.22 -42.23 -19.63
CA SER A 136 -5.82 -42.83 -18.46
C SER A 136 -7.34 -42.64 -18.54
N ARG A 137 -8.05 -43.74 -18.39
CA ARG A 137 -9.52 -43.77 -18.35
C ARG A 137 -9.97 -42.98 -17.12
N THR A 138 -11.01 -42.17 -17.35
CA THR A 138 -11.77 -41.44 -16.34
C THR A 138 -12.15 -42.35 -15.17
N SER A 139 -11.61 -42.05 -14.00
CA SER A 139 -12.14 -42.55 -12.72
C SER A 139 -13.27 -41.62 -12.31
N SER A 140 -14.51 -42.11 -12.41
CA SER A 140 -15.72 -41.36 -12.10
C SER A 140 -16.03 -41.33 -10.60
N ARG A 141 -15.06 -40.89 -9.78
CA ARG A 141 -15.30 -40.54 -8.38
C ARG A 141 -14.59 -39.23 -8.05
N GLN A 142 -15.34 -38.15 -8.17
CA GLN A 142 -14.91 -36.81 -7.77
C GLN A 142 -14.54 -36.81 -6.29
N GLY A 143 -13.26 -36.64 -5.99
CA GLY A 143 -12.83 -36.24 -4.66
C GLY A 143 -13.18 -34.77 -4.42
N VAL A 144 -13.69 -34.45 -3.23
CA VAL A 144 -14.04 -33.08 -2.82
C VAL A 144 -12.83 -32.12 -2.95
N ALA A 145 -11.61 -32.67 -2.80
CA ALA A 145 -10.35 -31.95 -2.99
C ALA A 145 -10.04 -31.57 -4.45
N GLU A 146 -10.43 -32.42 -5.43
CA GLU A 146 -10.17 -32.16 -6.85
C GLU A 146 -11.12 -31.08 -7.42
N ALA A 147 -12.35 -31.02 -6.89
CA ALA A 147 -13.32 -29.97 -7.22
C ALA A 147 -12.89 -28.59 -6.68
N ALA A 148 -12.30 -28.55 -5.48
CA ALA A 148 -11.75 -27.32 -4.90
C ALA A 148 -10.58 -26.79 -5.72
N MET A 149 -9.58 -27.62 -6.06
CA MET A 149 -8.46 -27.21 -6.91
C MET A 149 -8.91 -26.69 -8.28
N LYS A 150 -9.89 -27.33 -8.92
CA LYS A 150 -10.40 -26.91 -10.24
C LYS A 150 -11.19 -25.59 -10.18
N SER A 151 -11.79 -25.26 -9.03
CA SER A 151 -12.50 -23.99 -8.82
C SER A 151 -11.55 -22.81 -8.66
N VAL A 152 -10.41 -23.00 -7.99
CA VAL A 152 -9.37 -21.97 -7.80
C VAL A 152 -8.68 -21.63 -9.13
N VAL A 153 -8.45 -22.62 -9.99
CA VAL A 153 -7.89 -22.38 -11.34
C VAL A 153 -8.86 -21.59 -12.24
N ARG A 154 -10.18 -21.76 -12.07
CA ARG A 154 -11.20 -21.06 -12.88
C ARG A 154 -11.50 -19.65 -12.38
N SER A 155 -11.36 -19.39 -11.07
CA SER A 155 -11.62 -18.07 -10.48
C SER A 155 -10.48 -17.08 -10.70
N VAL A 156 -9.23 -17.56 -10.69
CA VAL A 156 -8.05 -16.71 -10.95
C VAL A 156 -7.96 -16.30 -12.44
N GLY A 157 -8.51 -17.11 -13.36
CA GLY A 157 -8.44 -16.85 -14.80
C GLY A 157 -9.41 -15.81 -15.37
N SER A 158 -10.53 -15.49 -14.68
CA SER A 158 -11.61 -14.68 -15.28
C SER A 158 -11.74 -13.24 -14.75
N SER A 159 -11.13 -12.93 -13.60
CA SER A 159 -11.17 -11.61 -12.96
C SER A 159 -9.93 -10.76 -13.29
N LEU A 160 -8.73 -11.37 -13.31
CA LEU A 160 -7.47 -10.70 -13.67
C LEU A 160 -7.38 -10.36 -15.16
N GLY A 161 -8.03 -11.15 -16.03
CA GLY A 161 -8.02 -10.93 -17.48
C GLY A 161 -8.78 -9.68 -17.94
N ARG A 162 -9.91 -9.34 -17.29
CA ARG A 162 -10.73 -8.18 -17.70
C ARG A 162 -10.12 -6.84 -17.25
N ALA A 163 -9.35 -6.84 -16.14
CA ALA A 163 -8.65 -5.65 -15.66
C ALA A 163 -7.43 -5.30 -16.53
N LEU A 164 -6.63 -6.30 -16.92
CA LEU A 164 -5.47 -6.09 -17.79
C LEU A 164 -5.84 -5.63 -19.20
N VAL A 165 -6.90 -6.20 -19.79
CA VAL A 165 -7.38 -5.80 -21.12
C VAL A 165 -7.88 -4.36 -21.14
N ARG A 166 -8.55 -3.89 -20.07
CA ARG A 166 -8.95 -2.49 -19.95
C ARG A 166 -7.79 -1.55 -19.59
N GLY A 167 -6.79 -2.03 -18.85
CA GLY A 167 -5.60 -1.26 -18.47
C GLY A 167 -4.63 -1.01 -19.63
N ILE A 168 -4.46 -1.99 -20.52
CA ILE A 168 -3.49 -1.91 -21.63
C ILE A 168 -4.11 -1.27 -22.90
N LEU A 169 -5.40 -1.47 -23.17
CA LEU A 169 -6.09 -0.83 -24.32
C LEU A 169 -6.79 0.49 -23.98
N GLY A 170 -6.97 0.83 -22.70
CA GLY A 170 -7.68 2.04 -22.26
C GLY A 170 -6.83 3.32 -22.25
N SER A 171 -5.50 3.23 -22.33
CA SER A 171 -4.59 4.40 -22.29
C SER A 171 -4.25 4.98 -23.66
N LEU A 172 -4.77 4.41 -24.75
CA LEU A 172 -4.50 4.86 -26.13
C LEU A 172 -5.64 5.67 -26.76
N ARG A 173 -6.65 6.05 -25.97
CA ARG A 173 -7.75 6.90 -26.45
C ARG A 173 -8.23 7.87 -25.38
N ARG A 174 -7.37 8.83 -25.03
CA ARG A 174 -7.79 10.13 -24.51
C ARG A 174 -6.83 11.21 -24.97
#